data_AF-A0A9D7NHN8-F1
#
_entry.id   AF-A0A9D7NHN8-F1
#
_cell.length_a   1.000
_cell.length_b   1.000
_cell.length_c   1.000
_cell.angle_alpha   90.00
_cell.angle_beta   90.00
_cell.angle_gamma   90.00
#
_symmetry.space_group_name_H-M   'P 1'
#
loop_
_entity.id
_entity.type
_entity.pdbx_description
1 polymer ?
#
loop_
_entity_poly.entity_id
_entity_poly.type
_entity_poly.pdbx_seq_one_letter_code
_entity_poly.pdbx_strand_id
1 'polypeptide(L)'
;MSQEFHYDGPMHRPWEGEPSFQEVLAEQLKKAPWLLISLAGHILVGAFFVLLSRLEPDEPPPPPPPPISAATQTEDQIEETPPEEQPQEEQVTEEVTEVTEVQTDNEMETAEEQGEEGESESYEGGDFNFEGAGMGGGRGGKRGGRFGGGKKASGGGGAGTENSVEDGLRWLKNHQDEDGKWDSDEFDRHCEGAPCTGAGSSSHNVGLTGLALLAFLGDGHHPNRKTPYQRVVRNGVNWLVENMGEGEDDGLIGGRSGHAFMYDHAIAALALCEAYLLSQQENLRGPAQRAVNFVLRARNPYKAWRYEAPPNGENDSSVTGWMVFVLKTAQDAGLDIDKAAYEGATSLFDELTDSATGRCGYINRGEPPARPTGKAEKWPAANSESLTAVALLCRIFMGETPKTNPLLDAHAELMLSKLPAWKGEDVTTVDMYYWYYGAFAMFQMGGKYWEKWNGAMKPALVATQRKDGHFKGSWDPVDPWGEDGGRIYSTAICVLCLEVYYRYGQVMDKGGAAPGGPQKPK
;
A
#
# COMPACT_ATOMS: atom_id res chain seq x y z
N MET A 1 16.25 56.28 57.98
CA MET A 1 17.55 55.65 58.28
C MET A 1 17.51 54.24 57.73
N SER A 2 18.02 54.05 56.53
CA SER A 2 18.16 52.77 55.83
C SER A 2 19.47 52.10 56.26
N GLN A 3 19.40 50.88 56.79
CA GLN A 3 20.58 50.03 56.96
C GLN A 3 20.62 49.03 55.81
N GLU A 4 21.66 49.14 54.97
CA GLU A 4 22.04 48.13 54.00
C GLU A 4 22.78 46.99 54.72
N PHE A 5 22.34 45.75 54.50
CA PHE A 5 23.08 44.55 54.89
C PHE A 5 23.90 44.09 53.68
N HIS A 6 25.22 44.23 53.74
CA HIS A 6 26.16 43.57 52.83
C HIS A 6 26.42 42.13 53.31
N TYR A 7 26.21 41.16 52.41
CA TYR A 7 26.57 39.76 52.63
C TYR A 7 27.82 39.45 51.80
N ASP A 8 28.99 39.41 52.45
CA ASP A 8 30.25 38.94 51.86
C ASP A 8 30.49 37.48 52.30
N GLY A 9 30.13 36.55 51.42
CA GLY A 9 30.49 35.14 51.54
C GLY A 9 30.65 34.53 50.16
N PRO A 10 31.74 33.80 49.86
CA PRO A 10 31.90 33.14 48.56
C PRO A 10 30.83 32.05 48.42
N MET A 11 29.97 32.16 47.39
CA MET A 11 29.03 31.10 47.04
C MET A 11 29.81 29.88 46.54
N HIS A 12 29.92 28.85 47.38
CA HIS A 12 30.47 27.57 46.99
C HIS A 12 29.53 26.94 45.94
N ARG A 13 30.08 26.66 44.75
CA ARG A 13 29.32 26.05 43.66
C ARG A 13 29.19 24.54 43.93
N PRO A 14 27.98 23.94 43.91
CA PRO A 14 27.77 22.53 44.27
C PRO A 14 28.61 21.50 43.49
N TRP A 15 29.12 21.88 42.32
CA TRP A 15 29.87 21.01 41.41
C TRP A 15 31.40 21.03 41.63
N GLU A 16 31.93 21.81 42.58
CA GLU A 16 33.38 21.89 42.84
C GLU A 16 33.97 20.67 43.57
N GLY A 17 33.20 19.60 43.76
CA GLY A 17 33.63 18.35 44.41
C GLY A 17 33.19 17.05 43.72
N GLU A 18 32.63 17.11 42.51
CA GLU A 18 32.22 15.90 41.79
C GLU A 18 33.40 15.28 41.03
N PRO A 19 33.61 13.95 41.11
CA PRO A 19 34.65 13.27 40.36
C PRO A 19 34.39 13.44 38.86
N SER A 20 35.46 13.71 38.11
CA SER A 20 35.38 13.81 36.65
C SER A 20 34.92 12.49 36.04
N PHE A 21 34.29 12.56 34.86
CA PHE A 21 33.88 11.35 34.12
C PHE A 21 35.03 10.35 33.95
N GLN A 22 36.26 10.83 33.75
CA GLN A 22 37.44 9.99 33.62
C GLN A 22 37.78 9.25 34.92
N GLU A 23 37.61 9.88 36.07
CA GLU A 23 37.83 9.26 37.38
C GLU A 23 36.77 8.21 37.68
N VAL A 24 35.49 8.51 37.40
CA VAL A 24 34.39 7.55 37.55
C VAL A 24 34.59 6.35 36.62
N LEU A 25 34.94 6.58 35.36
CA LEU A 25 35.20 5.52 34.40
C LEU A 25 36.39 4.65 34.81
N ALA A 26 37.49 5.26 35.27
CA ALA A 26 38.66 4.54 35.75
C ALA A 26 38.34 3.68 37.00
N GLU A 27 37.48 4.18 37.89
CA GLU A 27 37.06 3.44 39.08
C GLU A 27 36.12 2.27 38.72
N GLN A 28 35.21 2.46 37.77
CA GLN A 28 34.32 1.40 37.28
C GLN A 28 35.10 0.30 36.53
N LEU A 29 36.09 0.68 35.71
CA LEU A 29 36.97 -0.28 35.02
C LEU A 29 37.81 -1.11 36.00
N LYS A 30 38.27 -0.52 37.12
CA LYS A 30 38.95 -1.27 38.19
C LYS A 30 38.04 -2.27 38.90
N LYS A 31 36.74 -1.97 38.98
CA LYS A 31 35.74 -2.82 39.65
C LYS A 31 35.18 -3.94 38.76
N ALA A 32 35.45 -3.92 37.45
CA ALA A 32 34.89 -4.89 36.50
C ALA A 32 35.96 -5.59 35.64
N PRO A 33 36.88 -6.38 36.24
CA PRO A 33 37.91 -7.12 35.50
C PRO A 33 37.35 -8.08 34.44
N TRP A 34 36.13 -8.58 34.62
CA TRP A 34 35.43 -9.43 33.64
C TRP A 34 35.09 -8.71 32.33
N LEU A 35 34.88 -7.38 32.33
CA LEU A 35 34.67 -6.62 31.09
C LEU A 35 35.94 -6.60 30.23
N LEU A 36 37.11 -6.42 30.85
CA LEU A 36 38.39 -6.46 30.15
C LEU A 36 38.72 -7.88 29.63
N ILE A 37 38.41 -8.91 30.43
CA ILE A 37 38.59 -10.31 30.02
C ILE A 37 37.63 -10.66 28.87
N SER A 38 36.38 -10.23 28.95
CA SER A 38 35.39 -10.43 27.88
C SER A 38 35.84 -9.74 26.59
N LEU A 39 36.29 -8.49 26.68
CA LEU A 39 36.79 -7.73 25.53
C LEU A 39 38.01 -8.42 24.88
N ALA A 40 38.96 -8.89 25.70
CA ALA A 40 40.11 -9.66 25.22
C ALA A 40 39.67 -10.98 24.56
N GLY A 41 38.67 -11.67 25.11
CA GLY A 41 38.07 -12.87 24.52
C GLY A 41 37.46 -12.61 23.15
N HIS A 42 36.68 -11.55 22.99
CA HIS A 42 36.07 -11.18 21.71
C HIS A 42 37.12 -10.78 20.66
N ILE A 43 38.20 -10.10 21.06
CA ILE A 43 39.32 -9.78 20.16
C ILE A 43 40.02 -11.06 19.67
N LEU A 44 40.23 -12.04 20.55
CA LEU A 44 40.85 -13.33 20.18
C LEU A 44 39.95 -14.16 19.25
N VAL A 45 38.64 -14.18 19.51
CA VAL A 45 37.67 -14.85 18.63
C VAL A 45 37.63 -14.17 17.25
N GLY A 46 37.58 -12.83 17.22
CA GLY A 46 37.65 -12.08 15.96
C GLY A 46 38.93 -12.35 15.19
N ALA A 47 40.09 -12.35 15.86
CA ALA A 47 41.38 -12.67 15.24
C ALA A 47 41.43 -14.12 14.70
N PHE A 48 40.78 -15.06 15.40
CA PHE A 48 40.65 -16.46 14.96
C PHE A 48 39.82 -16.59 13.68
N PHE A 49 38.69 -15.88 13.58
CA PHE A 49 37.87 -15.87 12.36
C PHE A 49 38.58 -15.20 11.18
N VAL A 50 39.33 -14.12 11.42
CA VAL A 50 40.17 -13.50 10.39
C VAL A 50 41.26 -14.45 9.91
N LEU A 51 41.87 -15.23 10.81
CA LEU A 51 42.87 -16.22 10.44
C LEU A 51 42.25 -17.39 9.65
N LEU A 52 41.07 -17.86 10.04
CA LEU A 52 40.32 -18.90 9.31
C LEU A 52 39.94 -18.44 7.89
N SER A 53 39.51 -17.20 7.71
CA SER A 53 39.19 -16.64 6.37
C SER A 53 40.39 -16.54 5.43
N ARG A 54 41.62 -16.66 5.95
CA ARG A 54 42.86 -16.66 5.15
C ARG A 54 43.41 -18.07 4.89
N LEU A 55 42.74 -19.10 5.42
CA LEU A 55 43.10 -20.50 5.23
C LEU A 55 42.21 -21.21 4.20
N GLU A 56 41.21 -20.51 3.63
CA GLU A 56 40.47 -21.00 2.48
C GLU A 56 41.40 -21.05 1.26
N PRO A 57 41.60 -22.22 0.62
CA PRO A 57 42.36 -22.31 -0.61
C PRO A 57 41.60 -21.62 -1.74
N ASP A 58 42.31 -20.82 -2.56
CA ASP A 58 41.75 -20.17 -3.74
C ASP A 58 40.98 -21.19 -4.59
N GLU A 59 39.69 -20.94 -4.80
CA GLU A 59 38.91 -21.71 -5.77
C GLU A 59 39.52 -21.52 -7.16
N PRO A 60 39.74 -22.60 -7.93
CA PRO A 60 40.25 -22.47 -9.29
C PRO A 60 39.24 -21.67 -10.14
N PRO A 61 39.73 -20.81 -11.06
CA PRO A 61 38.85 -20.01 -11.89
C PRO A 61 37.91 -20.92 -12.72
N PRO A 62 36.66 -20.47 -12.97
CA PRO A 62 35.71 -21.26 -13.74
C PRO A 62 36.27 -21.54 -15.15
N PRO A 63 35.98 -22.73 -15.71
CA PRO A 63 36.45 -23.08 -17.04
C PRO A 63 35.87 -22.11 -18.09
N PRO A 64 36.64 -21.80 -19.15
CA PRO A 64 36.15 -20.93 -20.21
C PRO A 64 34.93 -21.54 -20.91
N PRO A 65 33.99 -20.70 -21.38
CA PRO A 65 32.82 -21.18 -22.12
C PRO A 65 33.26 -21.96 -23.37
N PRO A 66 32.49 -22.98 -23.79
CA PRO A 66 32.82 -23.76 -24.97
C PRO A 66 32.89 -22.86 -26.22
N PRO A 67 33.81 -23.12 -27.16
CA PRO A 67 33.91 -22.33 -28.37
C PRO A 67 32.62 -22.46 -29.19
N ILE A 68 32.08 -21.31 -29.61
CA ILE A 68 31.05 -21.24 -30.64
C ILE A 68 31.63 -21.93 -31.88
N SER A 69 31.12 -23.11 -32.21
CA SER A 69 31.41 -23.78 -33.47
C SER A 69 30.85 -22.91 -34.58
N ALA A 70 31.75 -22.20 -35.26
CA ALA A 70 31.48 -21.67 -36.57
C ALA A 70 31.12 -22.86 -37.47
N ALA A 71 29.85 -22.95 -37.85
CA ALA A 71 29.43 -23.81 -38.94
C ALA A 71 30.10 -23.28 -40.21
N THR A 72 31.17 -23.96 -40.60
CA THR A 72 31.82 -23.81 -41.89
C THR A 72 30.79 -24.07 -42.98
N GLN A 73 30.66 -23.11 -43.90
CA GLN A 73 29.93 -23.26 -45.15
C GLN A 73 30.52 -24.43 -45.94
N THR A 74 29.67 -25.38 -46.30
CA THR A 74 29.88 -26.28 -47.45
C THR A 74 28.78 -25.99 -48.43
N GLU A 75 29.19 -25.49 -49.60
CA GLU A 75 28.36 -25.41 -50.81
C GLU A 75 27.79 -26.79 -51.12
N ASP A 76 26.47 -26.88 -51.21
CA ASP A 76 25.81 -27.91 -52.01
C ASP A 76 24.72 -27.27 -52.88
N GLN A 77 24.64 -27.86 -54.06
CA GLN A 77 24.09 -27.36 -55.32
C GLN A 77 22.62 -26.90 -55.26
N ILE A 78 22.35 -25.78 -55.93
CA ILE A 78 21.01 -25.28 -56.22
C ILE A 78 20.40 -26.15 -57.32
N GLU A 79 19.37 -26.93 -56.97
CA GLU A 79 18.45 -27.53 -57.94
C GLU A 79 17.28 -26.54 -58.12
N GLU A 80 17.19 -25.94 -59.31
CA GLU A 80 16.12 -25.02 -59.69
C GLU A 80 14.77 -25.73 -59.69
N THR A 81 13.83 -25.25 -58.86
CA THR A 81 12.41 -25.58 -58.94
C THR A 81 11.63 -24.37 -59.49
N PRO A 82 10.59 -24.57 -60.33
CA PRO A 82 9.97 -23.51 -61.11
C PRO A 82 9.07 -22.59 -60.23
N PRO A 83 8.80 -21.35 -60.67
CA PRO A 83 8.06 -20.38 -59.86
C PRO A 83 6.59 -20.76 -59.72
N GLU A 84 6.10 -20.79 -58.48
CA GLU A 84 4.69 -20.96 -58.15
C GLU A 84 3.98 -19.59 -58.13
N GLU A 85 2.84 -19.53 -58.82
CA GLU A 85 2.06 -18.33 -59.12
C GLU A 85 1.46 -17.67 -57.87
N GLN A 86 1.50 -16.33 -57.83
CA GLN A 86 0.78 -15.53 -56.84
C GLN A 86 -0.74 -15.64 -57.06
N PRO A 87 -1.57 -15.85 -56.02
CA PRO A 87 -3.01 -15.69 -56.16
C PRO A 87 -3.35 -14.19 -56.29
N GLN A 88 -4.05 -13.87 -57.38
CA GLN A 88 -4.65 -12.57 -57.67
C GLN A 88 -5.75 -12.23 -56.65
N GLU A 89 -5.79 -10.97 -56.21
CA GLU A 89 -6.93 -10.37 -55.53
C GLU A 89 -8.16 -10.39 -56.45
N GLU A 90 -9.22 -11.07 -56.03
CA GLU A 90 -10.54 -10.95 -56.65
C GLU A 90 -11.37 -9.93 -55.86
N GLN A 91 -11.67 -8.81 -56.51
CA GLN A 91 -12.62 -7.81 -56.04
C GLN A 91 -14.04 -8.35 -56.13
N VAL A 92 -14.80 -8.25 -55.05
CA VAL A 92 -16.28 -8.30 -55.10
C VAL A 92 -16.81 -7.02 -54.44
N THR A 93 -17.53 -6.25 -55.25
CA THR A 93 -18.22 -4.99 -54.95
C THR A 93 -19.63 -5.19 -54.40
N GLU A 94 -20.16 -4.07 -53.88
CA GLU A 94 -21.53 -3.73 -53.46
C GLU A 94 -21.86 -3.97 -51.99
N GLU A 95 -22.55 -3.08 -51.26
CA GLU A 95 -22.98 -1.68 -51.43
C GLU A 95 -23.44 -1.26 -50.02
N VAL A 96 -22.97 -0.14 -49.45
CA VAL A 96 -23.61 0.45 -48.26
C VAL A 96 -23.67 1.96 -48.40
N THR A 97 -24.91 2.41 -48.41
CA THR A 97 -25.48 3.75 -48.48
C THR A 97 -24.82 4.83 -47.62
N GLU A 98 -24.71 5.99 -48.26
CA GLU A 98 -24.48 7.31 -47.67
C GLU A 98 -25.57 7.67 -46.65
N VAL A 99 -25.19 7.96 -45.40
CA VAL A 99 -26.01 8.74 -44.47
C VAL A 99 -25.12 9.69 -43.66
N THR A 100 -25.17 10.95 -44.08
CA THR A 100 -25.14 12.22 -43.33
C THR A 100 -24.60 12.23 -41.89
N GLU A 101 -23.65 13.15 -41.66
CA GLU A 101 -23.32 13.71 -40.35
C GLU A 101 -24.59 14.14 -39.59
N VAL A 102 -24.73 13.67 -38.35
CA VAL A 102 -25.67 14.24 -37.39
C VAL A 102 -24.91 14.48 -36.09
N GLN A 103 -24.74 15.76 -35.77
CA GLN A 103 -24.50 16.24 -34.40
C GLN A 103 -25.66 15.75 -33.53
N THR A 104 -25.37 15.13 -32.39
CA THR A 104 -26.36 15.00 -31.32
C THR A 104 -25.77 15.47 -30.02
N ASP A 105 -26.28 16.62 -29.62
CA ASP A 105 -26.24 17.20 -28.28
C ASP A 105 -26.65 16.17 -27.24
N ASN A 106 -25.87 16.06 -26.15
CA ASN A 106 -26.33 15.38 -24.94
C ASN A 106 -27.06 16.42 -24.07
N GLU A 107 -28.34 16.61 -24.34
CA GLU A 107 -29.27 17.22 -23.40
C GLU A 107 -29.59 16.23 -22.27
N MET A 108 -29.57 16.76 -21.05
CA MET A 108 -29.86 16.09 -19.80
C MET A 108 -31.39 16.01 -19.64
N GLU A 109 -32.00 14.85 -19.88
CA GLU A 109 -33.40 14.63 -19.54
C GLU A 109 -33.56 14.15 -18.10
N THR A 110 -34.29 14.95 -17.34
CA THR A 110 -34.92 14.62 -16.05
C THR A 110 -36.06 13.64 -16.29
N ALA A 111 -35.96 12.43 -15.71
CA ALA A 111 -37.08 11.52 -15.60
C ALA A 111 -37.49 11.38 -14.12
N GLU A 112 -38.62 11.99 -13.77
CA GLU A 112 -39.49 11.55 -12.68
C GLU A 112 -40.20 10.26 -13.12
N GLU A 113 -40.21 9.22 -12.29
CA GLU A 113 -41.46 8.69 -11.70
C GLU A 113 -41.30 7.37 -10.93
N GLN A 114 -42.10 7.33 -9.85
CA GLN A 114 -42.88 6.22 -9.29
C GLN A 114 -42.16 4.94 -8.82
N GLY A 115 -42.28 4.72 -7.50
CA GLY A 115 -41.76 3.55 -6.81
C GLY A 115 -42.68 2.34 -6.89
N GLU A 116 -42.06 1.18 -6.64
CA GLU A 116 -42.72 0.02 -6.04
C GLU A 116 -41.85 -0.46 -4.88
N GLU A 117 -42.48 -0.54 -3.70
CA GLU A 117 -41.88 -0.98 -2.45
C GLU A 117 -41.66 -2.49 -2.48
N GLY A 118 -40.41 -2.91 -2.37
CA GLY A 118 -40.03 -4.28 -2.01
C GLY A 118 -39.36 -4.24 -0.65
N GLU A 119 -40.06 -4.70 0.38
CA GLU A 119 -39.57 -4.80 1.76
C GLU A 119 -38.33 -5.70 1.81
N SER A 120 -37.18 -5.12 2.20
CA SER A 120 -36.03 -5.87 2.70
C SER A 120 -35.70 -5.33 4.08
N GLU A 121 -35.81 -6.20 5.08
CA GLU A 121 -35.53 -5.91 6.50
C GLU A 121 -34.18 -5.21 6.67
N SER A 122 -34.23 -3.94 7.09
CA SER A 122 -33.07 -3.13 7.45
C SER A 122 -32.55 -3.57 8.81
N TYR A 123 -31.31 -4.04 8.87
CA TYR A 123 -30.55 -4.10 10.12
C TYR A 123 -30.23 -2.66 10.55
N GLU A 124 -30.79 -2.22 11.68
CA GLU A 124 -30.38 -1.00 12.38
C GLU A 124 -28.98 -1.22 12.98
N GLY A 125 -27.94 -0.93 12.19
CA GLY A 125 -26.58 -0.75 12.68
C GLY A 125 -26.46 0.63 13.32
N GLY A 126 -25.97 0.68 14.57
CA GLY A 126 -25.93 1.88 15.40
C GLY A 126 -25.24 3.09 14.75
N ASP A 127 -25.65 4.29 15.19
CA ASP A 127 -25.15 5.60 14.78
C ASP A 127 -23.64 5.75 15.04
N PHE A 128 -22.81 5.29 14.09
CA PHE A 128 -21.41 5.67 14.00
C PHE A 128 -21.31 6.98 13.21
N ASN A 129 -21.12 8.09 13.94
CA ASN A 129 -20.89 9.40 13.34
C ASN A 129 -19.50 9.45 12.70
N PHE A 130 -19.39 9.09 11.41
CA PHE A 130 -18.18 9.26 10.59
C PHE A 130 -17.96 10.74 10.27
N GLU A 131 -17.60 11.55 11.28
CA GLU A 131 -17.35 12.99 11.14
C GLU A 131 -15.87 13.33 10.82
N GLY A 132 -14.99 12.32 10.74
CA GLY A 132 -13.58 12.47 10.43
C GLY A 132 -13.23 12.17 8.97
N ALA A 133 -12.14 12.78 8.50
CA ALA A 133 -11.60 12.47 7.18
C ALA A 133 -11.27 10.97 7.04
N GLY A 134 -11.87 10.25 6.09
CA GLY A 134 -11.45 8.89 5.72
C GLY A 134 -12.31 7.75 6.27
N MET A 135 -12.36 6.66 5.48
CA MET A 135 -13.00 5.34 5.71
C MET A 135 -14.52 5.24 5.88
N GLY A 136 -15.23 6.36 6.00
CA GLY A 136 -16.69 6.37 5.91
C GLY A 136 -17.22 5.79 4.59
N GLY A 137 -18.45 5.29 4.61
CA GLY A 137 -19.09 4.62 3.47
C GLY A 137 -19.10 5.49 2.23
N GLY A 138 -18.36 5.09 1.20
CA GLY A 138 -18.40 5.71 -0.12
C GLY A 138 -19.76 5.58 -0.81
N ARG A 139 -19.86 6.07 -2.05
CA ARG A 139 -21.11 6.11 -2.82
C ARG A 139 -21.72 4.72 -3.09
N GLY A 140 -20.96 3.65 -2.81
CA GLY A 140 -21.37 2.27 -2.98
C GLY A 140 -21.20 1.77 -4.42
N GLY A 141 -20.73 0.53 -4.58
CA GLY A 141 -20.66 -0.15 -5.87
C GLY A 141 -21.98 -0.84 -6.24
N LYS A 142 -21.92 -1.82 -7.13
CA LYS A 142 -23.06 -2.64 -7.59
C LYS A 142 -23.91 -3.24 -6.44
N ARG A 143 -23.35 -3.38 -5.24
CA ARG A 143 -23.99 -3.93 -4.04
C ARG A 143 -24.33 -2.88 -2.96
N GLY A 144 -24.35 -1.59 -3.32
CA GLY A 144 -24.62 -0.47 -2.40
C GLY A 144 -23.39 -0.04 -1.61
N GLY A 145 -23.59 0.86 -0.63
CA GLY A 145 -22.55 1.32 0.28
C GLY A 145 -21.91 0.18 1.06
N ARG A 146 -20.65 0.37 1.45
CA ARG A 146 -19.83 -0.62 2.17
C ARG A 146 -20.43 -1.09 3.50
N PHE A 147 -21.18 -0.20 4.15
CA PHE A 147 -21.90 -0.44 5.42
C PHE A 147 -23.37 -0.87 5.22
N GLY A 148 -23.81 -1.10 3.97
CA GLY A 148 -25.23 -1.28 3.63
C GLY A 148 -25.94 0.05 3.38
N GLY A 149 -26.95 0.05 2.51
CA GLY A 149 -27.67 1.26 2.08
C GLY A 149 -26.87 2.15 1.11
N GLY A 150 -27.57 2.90 0.26
CA GLY A 150 -27.01 3.77 -0.78
C GLY A 150 -27.55 3.48 -2.17
N LYS A 151 -27.99 4.52 -2.90
CA LYS A 151 -28.38 4.40 -4.33
C LYS A 151 -27.18 3.93 -5.13
N LYS A 152 -27.39 3.02 -6.10
CA LYS A 152 -26.40 2.65 -7.12
C LYS A 152 -25.72 3.92 -7.64
N ALA A 153 -24.40 4.04 -7.49
CA ALA A 153 -23.70 5.25 -7.91
C ALA A 153 -23.71 5.36 -9.44
N SER A 154 -24.52 6.26 -9.99
CA SER A 154 -24.47 6.68 -11.40
C SER A 154 -23.36 7.70 -11.69
N GLY A 155 -22.33 7.79 -10.84
CA GLY A 155 -21.34 8.87 -10.86
C GLY A 155 -19.91 8.35 -10.85
N GLY A 156 -19.35 8.12 -12.04
CA GLY A 156 -17.92 7.92 -12.26
C GLY A 156 -17.53 6.48 -12.62
N GLY A 157 -18.04 5.47 -11.92
CA GLY A 157 -17.82 4.07 -12.27
C GLY A 157 -18.62 3.68 -13.50
N GLY A 158 -18.03 3.77 -14.70
CA GLY A 158 -18.66 3.17 -15.88
C GLY A 158 -18.78 1.66 -15.70
N ALA A 159 -19.69 1.01 -16.42
CA ALA A 159 -19.86 -0.45 -16.39
C ALA A 159 -18.53 -1.22 -16.59
N GLY A 160 -17.56 -0.63 -17.28
CA GLY A 160 -16.22 -1.21 -17.48
C GLY A 160 -15.40 -1.37 -16.18
N THR A 161 -15.40 -0.39 -15.28
CA THR A 161 -14.60 -0.47 -14.04
C THR A 161 -15.18 -1.43 -13.02
N GLU A 162 -16.51 -1.52 -12.90
CA GLU A 162 -17.16 -2.49 -12.01
C GLU A 162 -16.90 -3.93 -12.47
N ASN A 163 -16.97 -4.17 -13.79
CA ASN A 163 -16.65 -5.50 -14.35
C ASN A 163 -15.18 -5.86 -14.11
N SER A 164 -14.26 -4.91 -14.27
CA SER A 164 -12.84 -5.15 -13.99
C SER A 164 -12.58 -5.46 -12.51
N VAL A 165 -13.24 -4.76 -11.57
CA VAL A 165 -13.17 -5.09 -10.14
C VAL A 165 -13.68 -6.51 -9.89
N GLU A 166 -14.88 -6.85 -10.37
CA GLU A 166 -15.49 -8.17 -10.17
C GLU A 166 -14.64 -9.30 -10.79
N ASP A 167 -14.07 -9.11 -11.98
CA ASP A 167 -13.18 -10.10 -12.59
C ASP A 167 -11.86 -10.25 -11.80
N GLY A 168 -11.32 -9.16 -11.24
CA GLY A 168 -10.15 -9.21 -10.35
C GLY A 168 -10.43 -9.93 -9.03
N LEU A 169 -11.56 -9.63 -8.38
CA LEU A 169 -12.00 -10.34 -7.17
C LEU A 169 -12.26 -11.82 -7.44
N ARG A 170 -12.87 -12.16 -8.59
CA ARG A 170 -13.06 -13.56 -8.99
C ARG A 170 -11.73 -14.26 -9.20
N TRP A 171 -10.76 -13.60 -9.83
CA TRP A 171 -9.41 -14.13 -10.01
C TRP A 171 -8.76 -14.41 -8.66
N LEU A 172 -8.77 -13.44 -7.73
CA LEU A 172 -8.25 -13.63 -6.37
C LEU A 172 -8.94 -14.79 -5.65
N LYS A 173 -10.28 -14.88 -5.72
CA LYS A 173 -11.05 -15.98 -5.12
C LYS A 173 -10.67 -17.36 -5.69
N ASN A 174 -10.27 -17.43 -6.96
CA ASN A 174 -9.86 -18.68 -7.59
C ASN A 174 -8.39 -19.06 -7.29
N HIS A 175 -7.61 -18.16 -6.68
CA HIS A 175 -6.20 -18.39 -6.32
C HIS A 175 -5.97 -18.22 -4.81
N GLN A 176 -7.02 -18.41 -4.00
CA GLN A 176 -6.92 -18.51 -2.54
C GLN A 176 -6.68 -19.96 -2.15
N ASP A 177 -5.75 -20.18 -1.22
CA ASP A 177 -5.49 -21.50 -0.65
C ASP A 177 -6.62 -21.98 0.26
N GLU A 178 -6.67 -23.30 0.48
CA GLU A 178 -7.68 -23.92 1.36
C GLU A 178 -7.63 -23.40 2.80
N ASP A 179 -6.44 -23.06 3.29
CA ASP A 179 -6.21 -22.47 4.61
C ASP A 179 -6.60 -20.98 4.68
N GLY A 180 -6.89 -20.34 3.54
CA GLY A 180 -7.38 -18.98 3.43
C GLY A 180 -6.33 -17.94 3.05
N LYS A 181 -5.04 -18.29 2.95
CA LYS A 181 -4.01 -17.35 2.50
C LYS A 181 -4.03 -17.17 0.98
N TRP A 182 -3.39 -16.10 0.53
CA TRP A 182 -2.94 -16.00 -0.85
C TRP A 182 -1.45 -16.29 -0.90
N ASP A 183 -1.11 -17.44 -1.48
CA ASP A 183 0.28 -17.77 -1.76
C ASP A 183 0.78 -16.95 -2.94
N SER A 184 2.05 -16.56 -2.94
CA SER A 184 2.60 -15.69 -3.98
C SER A 184 3.55 -16.38 -4.93
N ASP A 185 4.22 -17.45 -4.48
CA ASP A 185 5.14 -18.24 -5.30
C ASP A 185 4.51 -19.53 -5.85
N GLU A 186 3.48 -20.07 -5.19
CA GLU A 186 2.74 -21.27 -5.63
C GLU A 186 1.27 -21.01 -6.00
N PHE A 187 0.86 -19.75 -6.25
CA PHE A 187 -0.53 -19.43 -6.57
C PHE A 187 -1.04 -20.14 -7.83
N ASP A 188 -0.15 -20.44 -8.77
CA ASP A 188 -0.44 -21.07 -10.05
C ASP A 188 -0.89 -22.53 -9.91
N ARG A 189 -0.69 -23.17 -8.75
CA ARG A 189 -1.23 -24.51 -8.45
C ARG A 189 -2.76 -24.61 -8.55
N HIS A 190 -3.44 -23.46 -8.48
CA HIS A 190 -4.88 -23.34 -8.67
C HIS A 190 -5.31 -23.22 -10.14
N CYS A 191 -4.36 -23.17 -11.08
CA CYS A 191 -4.63 -23.15 -12.51
C CYS A 191 -4.82 -24.57 -13.05
N GLU A 192 -5.86 -24.76 -13.86
CA GLU A 192 -6.02 -26.00 -14.62
C GLU A 192 -5.28 -25.87 -15.96
N GLY A 193 -4.43 -26.85 -16.29
CA GLY A 193 -3.68 -26.82 -17.54
C GLY A 193 -2.47 -25.88 -17.49
N ALA A 194 -2.43 -24.88 -18.37
CA ALA A 194 -1.27 -23.97 -18.45
C ALA A 194 -1.22 -23.05 -17.22
N PRO A 195 -0.15 -23.11 -16.39
CA PRO A 195 -0.08 -22.34 -15.16
C PRO A 195 0.07 -20.84 -15.44
N CYS A 196 -0.50 -20.04 -14.55
CA CYS A 196 -0.22 -18.61 -14.56
C CYS A 196 1.24 -18.32 -14.21
N THR A 197 1.82 -17.28 -14.80
CA THR A 197 3.18 -16.79 -14.48
C THR A 197 3.14 -15.56 -13.59
N GLY A 198 4.28 -15.14 -13.05
CA GLY A 198 4.37 -13.95 -12.19
C GLY A 198 4.33 -14.28 -10.72
N ALA A 199 5.06 -15.32 -10.31
CA ALA A 199 5.34 -15.65 -8.92
C ALA A 199 6.04 -14.47 -8.22
N GLY A 200 5.67 -14.23 -6.97
CA GLY A 200 6.36 -13.34 -6.05
C GLY A 200 7.22 -14.13 -5.06
N SER A 201 7.50 -13.54 -3.91
CA SER A 201 8.20 -14.18 -2.79
C SER A 201 7.22 -14.57 -1.68
N SER A 202 7.22 -15.84 -1.27
CA SER A 202 6.41 -16.35 -0.15
C SER A 202 6.64 -15.62 1.18
N SER A 203 7.75 -14.89 1.33
CA SER A 203 7.97 -14.00 2.48
C SER A 203 6.87 -12.96 2.67
N HIS A 204 6.12 -12.62 1.61
CA HIS A 204 5.08 -11.59 1.62
C HIS A 204 3.65 -12.14 1.71
N ASN A 205 3.47 -13.45 1.90
CA ASN A 205 2.13 -14.06 1.93
C ASN A 205 1.19 -13.41 2.97
N VAL A 206 1.72 -12.91 4.09
CA VAL A 206 0.95 -12.17 5.10
C VAL A 206 0.44 -10.84 4.55
N GLY A 207 1.31 -10.00 4.00
CA GLY A 207 0.93 -8.72 3.41
C GLY A 207 0.00 -8.88 2.23
N LEU A 208 0.25 -9.88 1.38
CA LEU A 208 -0.56 -10.18 0.20
C LEU A 208 -1.94 -10.71 0.57
N THR A 209 -2.05 -11.54 1.62
CA THR A 209 -3.34 -11.96 2.18
C THR A 209 -4.10 -10.74 2.71
N GLY A 210 -3.43 -9.83 3.43
CA GLY A 210 -4.00 -8.57 3.85
C GLY A 210 -4.50 -7.72 2.67
N LEU A 211 -3.70 -7.58 1.62
CA LEU A 211 -4.05 -6.77 0.44
C LEU A 211 -5.23 -7.35 -0.34
N ALA A 212 -5.26 -8.67 -0.53
CA ALA A 212 -6.38 -9.36 -1.16
C ALA A 212 -7.67 -9.20 -0.34
N LEU A 213 -7.59 -9.32 0.99
CA LEU A 213 -8.72 -9.05 1.88
C LEU A 213 -9.22 -7.61 1.74
N LEU A 214 -8.32 -6.62 1.68
CA LEU A 214 -8.70 -5.22 1.52
C LEU A 214 -9.46 -4.98 0.21
N ALA A 215 -9.14 -5.69 -0.87
CA ALA A 215 -9.90 -5.65 -2.12
C ALA A 215 -11.33 -6.18 -1.93
N PHE A 216 -11.50 -7.37 -1.36
CA PHE A 216 -12.85 -7.90 -1.08
C PHE A 216 -13.65 -7.01 -0.12
N LEU A 217 -12.99 -6.53 0.94
CA LEU A 217 -13.58 -5.64 1.92
C LEU A 217 -13.98 -4.31 1.27
N GLY A 218 -13.20 -3.80 0.31
CA GLY A 218 -13.45 -2.57 -0.45
C GLY A 218 -14.73 -2.62 -1.28
N ASP A 219 -14.99 -3.75 -1.95
CA ASP A 219 -16.23 -4.04 -2.66
C ASP A 219 -17.39 -4.49 -1.73
N GLY A 220 -17.21 -4.38 -0.41
CA GLY A 220 -18.24 -4.57 0.61
C GLY A 220 -18.48 -6.01 1.04
N HIS A 221 -17.57 -6.95 0.72
CA HIS A 221 -17.60 -8.32 1.25
C HIS A 221 -16.94 -8.38 2.63
N HIS A 222 -17.64 -8.85 3.65
CA HIS A 222 -17.07 -9.00 4.99
C HIS A 222 -17.63 -10.24 5.71
N PRO A 223 -16.97 -10.73 6.78
CA PRO A 223 -17.31 -12.02 7.41
C PRO A 223 -18.77 -12.16 7.87
N ASN A 224 -19.42 -11.05 8.22
CA ASN A 224 -20.80 -11.01 8.71
C ASN A 224 -21.86 -10.70 7.63
N ARG A 225 -21.47 -10.55 6.35
CA ARG A 225 -22.40 -10.25 5.26
C ARG A 225 -22.57 -11.43 4.34
N LYS A 226 -23.81 -11.86 4.13
CA LYS A 226 -24.17 -12.91 3.17
C LYS A 226 -23.88 -12.43 1.75
N THR A 227 -22.74 -12.82 1.21
CA THR A 227 -22.28 -12.47 -0.16
C THR A 227 -21.54 -13.66 -0.79
N PRO A 228 -21.37 -13.68 -2.13
CA PRO A 228 -20.65 -14.77 -2.81
C PRO A 228 -19.22 -15.01 -2.29
N TYR A 229 -18.54 -13.94 -1.83
CA TYR A 229 -17.18 -14.00 -1.30
C TYR A 229 -17.10 -14.02 0.23
N GLN A 230 -18.22 -14.18 0.95
CA GLN A 230 -18.21 -14.21 2.43
C GLN A 230 -17.23 -15.25 3.00
N ARG A 231 -17.21 -16.46 2.42
CA ARG A 231 -16.31 -17.53 2.88
C ARG A 231 -14.85 -17.22 2.59
N VAL A 232 -14.56 -16.63 1.42
CA VAL A 232 -13.21 -16.22 1.02
C VAL A 232 -12.65 -15.23 2.03
N VAL A 233 -13.41 -14.19 2.34
CA VAL A 233 -13.01 -13.17 3.32
C VAL A 233 -12.86 -13.77 4.72
N ARG A 234 -13.81 -14.60 5.16
CA ARG A 234 -13.73 -15.23 6.48
C ARG A 234 -12.50 -16.12 6.62
N ASN A 235 -12.17 -16.92 5.61
CA ASN A 235 -11.01 -17.80 5.65
C ASN A 235 -9.70 -16.99 5.70
N GLY A 236 -9.56 -15.95 4.89
CA GLY A 236 -8.36 -15.10 4.95
C GLY A 236 -8.22 -14.34 6.27
N VAL A 237 -9.33 -13.82 6.82
CA VAL A 237 -9.33 -13.17 8.16
C VAL A 237 -8.92 -14.18 9.23
N ASN A 238 -9.48 -15.39 9.22
CA ASN A 238 -9.10 -16.44 10.16
C ASN A 238 -7.62 -16.78 10.05
N TRP A 239 -7.10 -16.94 8.83
CA TRP A 239 -5.69 -17.23 8.60
C TRP A 239 -4.77 -16.14 9.19
N LEU A 240 -5.10 -14.85 9.01
CA LEU A 240 -4.34 -13.76 9.64
C LEU A 240 -4.38 -13.83 11.17
N VAL A 241 -5.53 -14.15 11.76
CA VAL A 241 -5.67 -14.29 13.22
C VAL A 241 -4.89 -15.51 13.74
N GLU A 242 -4.93 -16.63 13.03
CA GLU A 242 -4.21 -17.87 13.37
C GLU A 242 -2.70 -17.71 13.25
N ASN A 243 -2.22 -16.83 12.37
CA ASN A 243 -0.80 -16.48 12.22
C ASN A 243 -0.36 -15.32 13.14
N MET A 244 -1.20 -14.89 14.08
CA MET A 244 -0.83 -13.83 15.02
C MET A 244 0.03 -14.39 16.15
N GLY A 245 1.24 -13.83 16.32
CA GLY A 245 2.18 -14.20 17.37
C GLY A 245 1.65 -13.91 18.77
N GLU A 246 2.25 -14.54 19.78
CA GLU A 246 1.99 -14.35 21.21
C GLU A 246 3.30 -13.99 21.96
N GLY A 247 3.20 -13.65 23.25
CA GLY A 247 4.38 -13.36 24.07
C GLY A 247 5.13 -12.10 23.61
N GLU A 248 6.42 -12.23 23.28
CA GLU A 248 7.25 -11.11 22.79
C GLU A 248 6.75 -10.57 21.43
N ASP A 249 6.11 -11.44 20.64
CA ASP A 249 5.54 -11.12 19.33
C ASP A 249 4.01 -10.96 19.39
N ASP A 250 3.44 -10.72 20.57
CA ASP A 250 2.00 -10.55 20.77
C ASP A 250 1.38 -9.54 19.80
N GLY A 251 0.52 -9.98 18.89
CA GLY A 251 -0.13 -9.09 17.92
C GLY A 251 0.64 -8.86 16.62
N LEU A 252 1.91 -9.29 16.51
CA LEU A 252 2.57 -9.41 15.21
C LEU A 252 1.79 -10.43 14.37
N ILE A 253 1.56 -10.14 13.10
CA ILE A 253 0.88 -11.07 12.18
C ILE A 253 1.95 -11.65 11.28
N GLY A 254 2.10 -12.97 11.31
CA GLY A 254 3.23 -13.66 10.70
C GLY A 254 4.48 -13.69 11.58
N GLY A 255 5.62 -13.96 10.94
CA GLY A 255 6.93 -13.96 11.59
C GLY A 255 7.78 -12.74 11.22
N ARG A 256 8.91 -12.60 11.92
CA ARG A 256 9.95 -11.59 11.64
C ARG A 256 10.82 -12.01 10.45
N SER A 257 10.17 -12.37 9.35
CA SER A 257 10.81 -12.98 8.19
C SER A 257 11.06 -11.92 7.12
N GLY A 258 12.34 -11.70 6.81
CA GLY A 258 12.77 -10.72 5.82
C GLY A 258 12.68 -9.27 6.33
N HIS A 259 13.33 -8.36 5.62
CA HIS A 259 13.42 -6.94 6.00
C HIS A 259 12.08 -6.21 5.94
N ALA A 260 11.10 -6.73 5.20
CA ALA A 260 9.83 -6.07 4.92
C ALA A 260 8.64 -6.57 5.77
N PHE A 261 8.87 -7.39 6.81
CA PHE A 261 7.81 -7.92 7.67
C PHE A 261 6.91 -6.84 8.29
N MET A 262 7.45 -5.62 8.50
CA MET A 262 6.67 -4.48 8.98
C MET A 262 5.62 -3.98 7.96
N TYR A 263 5.88 -4.07 6.65
CA TYR A 263 4.85 -3.82 5.63
C TYR A 263 3.78 -4.89 5.68
N ASP A 264 4.20 -6.15 5.72
CA ASP A 264 3.29 -7.29 5.72
C ASP A 264 2.34 -7.23 6.93
N HIS A 265 2.89 -6.96 8.11
CA HIS A 265 2.12 -6.74 9.31
C HIS A 265 1.17 -5.54 9.18
N ALA A 266 1.63 -4.39 8.68
CA ALA A 266 0.79 -3.19 8.59
C ALA A 266 -0.41 -3.40 7.64
N ILE A 267 -0.20 -4.04 6.49
CA ILE A 267 -1.26 -4.34 5.53
C ILE A 267 -2.26 -5.36 6.13
N ALA A 268 -1.76 -6.39 6.81
CA ALA A 268 -2.60 -7.37 7.49
C ALA A 268 -3.39 -6.75 8.66
N ALA A 269 -2.76 -5.90 9.46
CA ALA A 269 -3.38 -5.18 10.57
C ALA A 269 -4.49 -4.25 10.06
N LEU A 270 -4.24 -3.55 8.94
CA LEU A 270 -5.24 -2.74 8.25
C LEU A 270 -6.45 -3.59 7.84
N ALA A 271 -6.20 -4.77 7.25
CA ALA A 271 -7.26 -5.70 6.86
C ALA A 271 -8.08 -6.20 8.05
N LEU A 272 -7.45 -6.53 9.19
CA LEU A 272 -8.17 -6.95 10.40
C LEU A 272 -8.99 -5.81 11.01
N CYS A 273 -8.43 -4.60 11.11
CA CYS A 273 -9.14 -3.43 11.61
C CYS A 273 -10.36 -3.13 10.74
N GLU A 274 -10.19 -3.23 9.42
CA GLU A 274 -11.25 -2.96 8.46
C GLU A 274 -12.32 -4.07 8.43
N ALA A 275 -11.92 -5.33 8.56
CA ALA A 275 -12.84 -6.45 8.72
C ALA A 275 -13.68 -6.30 10.00
N TYR A 276 -13.06 -5.87 11.11
CA TYR A 276 -13.79 -5.57 12.35
C TYR A 276 -14.74 -4.38 12.16
N LEU A 277 -14.25 -3.25 11.64
CA LEU A 277 -15.04 -2.05 11.35
C LEU A 277 -16.33 -2.38 10.59
N LEU A 278 -16.25 -3.18 9.53
CA LEU A 278 -17.40 -3.52 8.70
C LEU A 278 -18.31 -4.59 9.30
N SER A 279 -17.72 -5.60 9.94
CA SER A 279 -18.48 -6.78 10.39
C SER A 279 -19.07 -6.62 11.79
N GLN A 280 -18.45 -5.77 12.62
CA GLN A 280 -18.72 -5.60 14.05
C GLN A 280 -18.76 -6.95 14.80
N GLN A 281 -17.99 -7.94 14.33
CA GLN A 281 -17.90 -9.23 14.97
C GLN A 281 -17.01 -9.15 16.21
N GLU A 282 -17.56 -9.52 17.38
CA GLU A 282 -16.89 -9.41 18.67
C GLU A 282 -15.57 -10.19 18.72
N ASN A 283 -15.50 -11.35 18.07
CA ASN A 283 -14.29 -12.17 18.00
C ASN A 283 -13.15 -11.52 17.21
N LEU A 284 -13.40 -10.45 16.44
CA LEU A 284 -12.37 -9.71 15.72
C LEU A 284 -11.84 -8.49 16.48
N ARG A 285 -12.57 -8.01 17.50
CA ARG A 285 -12.14 -6.82 18.28
C ARG A 285 -10.79 -7.05 18.95
N GLY A 286 -10.62 -8.19 19.63
CA GLY A 286 -9.39 -8.56 20.32
C GLY A 286 -8.18 -8.67 19.38
N PRO A 287 -8.24 -9.51 18.33
CA PRO A 287 -7.17 -9.60 17.33
C PRO A 287 -6.84 -8.26 16.66
N ALA A 288 -7.84 -7.48 16.25
CA ALA A 288 -7.60 -6.17 15.65
C ALA A 288 -6.87 -5.21 16.61
N GLN A 289 -7.29 -5.16 17.89
CA GLN A 289 -6.60 -4.35 18.91
C GLN A 289 -5.16 -4.81 19.13
N ARG A 290 -4.90 -6.12 19.17
CA ARG A 290 -3.54 -6.65 19.34
C ARG A 290 -2.62 -6.26 18.18
N ALA A 291 -3.12 -6.31 16.95
CA ALA A 291 -2.38 -5.85 15.78
C ALA A 291 -2.03 -4.36 15.87
N VAL A 292 -2.99 -3.51 16.27
CA VAL A 292 -2.76 -2.08 16.51
C VAL A 292 -1.73 -1.85 17.62
N ASN A 293 -1.80 -2.64 18.70
CA ASN A 293 -0.84 -2.55 19.79
C ASN A 293 0.58 -2.86 19.31
N PHE A 294 0.77 -3.83 18.40
CA PHE A 294 2.07 -4.10 17.81
C PHE A 294 2.58 -2.92 16.99
N VAL A 295 1.73 -2.30 16.16
CA VAL A 295 2.05 -1.06 15.43
C VAL A 295 2.55 0.03 16.39
N LEU A 296 1.87 0.23 17.52
CA LEU A 296 2.27 1.22 18.52
C LEU A 296 3.60 0.86 19.21
N ARG A 297 3.86 -0.42 19.51
CA ARG A 297 5.13 -0.88 20.10
C ARG A 297 6.32 -0.74 19.14
N ALA A 298 6.09 -0.87 17.83
CA ALA A 298 7.13 -0.71 16.81
C ALA A 298 7.46 0.76 16.49
N ARG A 299 6.75 1.72 17.09
CA ARG A 299 6.96 3.16 16.84
C ARG A 299 8.21 3.67 17.55
N ASN A 300 9.04 4.43 16.83
CA ASN A 300 10.11 5.19 17.45
C ASN A 300 9.53 6.24 18.41
N PRO A 301 10.01 6.33 19.67
CA PRO A 301 9.54 7.32 20.62
C PRO A 301 9.57 8.74 20.03
N TYR A 302 8.45 9.46 20.12
CA TYR A 302 8.26 10.84 19.62
C TYR A 302 8.49 11.04 18.11
N LYS A 303 8.65 9.96 17.33
CA LYS A 303 8.80 9.97 15.87
C LYS A 303 7.80 8.97 15.25
N ALA A 304 8.26 8.17 14.29
CA ALA A 304 7.44 7.40 13.38
C ALA A 304 7.98 5.96 13.24
N TRP A 305 7.94 5.36 12.05
CA TRP A 305 8.24 3.93 11.86
C TRP A 305 9.23 3.67 10.72
N ARG A 306 9.83 2.48 10.80
CA ARG A 306 10.63 1.83 9.77
C ARG A 306 10.46 0.30 9.91
N TYR A 307 11.50 -0.45 9.59
CA TYR A 307 11.50 -1.90 9.42
C TYR A 307 11.75 -2.70 10.70
N GLU A 308 12.04 -2.06 11.83
CA GLU A 308 12.46 -2.74 13.06
C GLU A 308 11.42 -2.69 14.17
N ALA A 309 11.33 -3.79 14.92
CA ALA A 309 10.60 -3.88 16.18
C ALA A 309 11.42 -4.80 17.12
N PRO A 310 11.99 -4.37 18.25
CA PRO A 310 11.91 -3.03 18.82
C PRO A 310 12.49 -1.96 17.88
N PRO A 311 11.98 -0.72 17.97
CA PRO A 311 12.43 0.38 17.12
C PRO A 311 13.90 0.75 17.37
N ASN A 312 14.62 1.16 16.32
CA ASN A 312 16.06 1.43 16.34
C ASN A 312 16.45 2.91 16.15
N GLY A 313 15.47 3.81 16.08
CA GLY A 313 15.67 5.25 15.84
C GLY A 313 15.45 5.68 14.38
N GLU A 314 15.43 4.76 13.43
CA GLU A 314 15.27 5.07 12.01
C GLU A 314 13.80 5.18 11.60
N ASN A 315 13.50 6.06 10.64
CA ASN A 315 12.14 6.34 10.19
C ASN A 315 12.13 6.52 8.67
N ASP A 316 11.03 6.16 8.02
CA ASP A 316 10.79 6.49 6.61
C ASP A 316 9.32 6.83 6.34
N SER A 317 9.06 7.54 5.24
CA SER A 317 7.70 7.97 4.89
C SER A 317 6.79 6.84 4.43
N SER A 318 7.33 5.73 3.93
CA SER A 318 6.58 4.66 3.29
C SER A 318 5.93 3.71 4.31
N VAL A 319 6.72 3.18 5.25
CA VAL A 319 6.20 2.36 6.36
C VAL A 319 5.30 3.21 7.25
N THR A 320 5.72 4.45 7.55
CA THR A 320 4.91 5.40 8.33
C THR A 320 3.55 5.63 7.68
N GLY A 321 3.48 5.70 6.34
CA GLY A 321 2.22 5.80 5.61
C GLY A 321 1.22 4.69 5.93
N TRP A 322 1.68 3.43 5.86
CA TRP A 322 0.85 2.28 6.22
C TRP A 322 0.44 2.27 7.69
N MET A 323 1.32 2.68 8.60
CA MET A 323 0.99 2.74 10.03
C MET A 323 -0.08 3.78 10.31
N VAL A 324 -0.03 4.95 9.66
CA VAL A 324 -1.10 5.96 9.75
C VAL A 324 -2.43 5.41 9.26
N PHE A 325 -2.44 4.59 8.20
CA PHE A 325 -3.67 3.93 7.74
C PHE A 325 -4.24 2.95 8.76
N VAL A 326 -3.40 2.12 9.38
CA VAL A 326 -3.83 1.20 10.45
C VAL A 326 -4.45 2.00 11.59
N LEU A 327 -3.75 3.03 12.09
CA LEU A 327 -4.22 3.86 13.19
C LEU A 327 -5.52 4.59 12.86
N LYS A 328 -5.65 5.10 11.62
CA LYS A 328 -6.89 5.76 11.20
C LYS A 328 -8.06 4.80 11.14
N THR A 329 -7.85 3.61 10.59
CA THR A 329 -8.87 2.55 10.55
C THR A 329 -9.26 2.09 11.95
N ALA A 330 -8.27 1.90 12.82
CA ALA A 330 -8.48 1.51 14.21
C ALA A 330 -9.30 2.56 14.96
N GLN A 331 -8.98 3.84 14.79
CA GLN A 331 -9.74 4.94 15.35
C GLN A 331 -11.19 4.94 14.88
N ASP A 332 -11.43 4.76 13.57
CA ASP A 332 -12.78 4.72 13.00
C ASP A 332 -13.55 3.47 13.46
N ALA A 333 -12.84 2.38 13.77
CA ALA A 333 -13.39 1.15 14.33
C ALA A 333 -13.64 1.21 15.85
N GLY A 334 -13.32 2.33 16.51
CA GLY A 334 -13.46 2.46 17.97
C GLY A 334 -12.45 1.61 18.75
N LEU A 335 -11.31 1.28 18.15
CA LEU A 335 -10.16 0.66 18.81
C LEU A 335 -9.29 1.72 19.50
N ASP A 336 -8.55 1.29 20.52
CA ASP A 336 -7.68 2.16 21.28
C ASP A 336 -6.43 2.50 20.46
N ILE A 337 -6.16 3.80 20.29
CA ILE A 337 -4.97 4.33 19.61
C ILE A 337 -4.24 5.37 20.49
N ASP A 338 -2.93 5.49 20.30
CA ASP A 338 -2.16 6.61 20.83
C ASP A 338 -2.15 7.77 19.82
N LYS A 339 -2.87 8.85 20.11
CA LYS A 339 -2.96 10.02 19.22
C LYS A 339 -1.62 10.73 19.03
N ALA A 340 -0.66 10.60 19.95
CA ALA A 340 0.68 11.17 19.79
C ALA A 340 1.46 10.52 18.63
N ALA A 341 1.00 9.37 18.15
CA ALA A 341 1.53 8.74 16.95
C ALA A 341 1.29 9.59 15.68
N TYR A 342 0.16 10.32 15.59
CA TYR A 342 -0.10 11.24 14.49
C TYR A 342 0.79 12.48 14.54
N GLU A 343 1.10 12.99 15.72
CA GLU A 343 2.02 14.13 15.89
C GLU A 343 3.43 13.76 15.40
N GLY A 344 3.89 12.54 15.72
CA GLY A 344 5.16 12.01 15.24
C GLY A 344 5.19 11.80 13.72
N ALA A 345 4.11 11.27 13.14
CA ALA A 345 3.97 11.12 11.69
C ALA A 345 3.93 12.47 10.97
N THR A 346 3.16 13.44 11.48
CA THR A 346 3.10 14.81 10.94
C THR A 346 4.49 15.45 10.94
N SER A 347 5.21 15.35 12.06
CA SER A 347 6.58 15.87 12.18
C SER A 347 7.54 15.25 11.17
N LEU A 348 7.42 13.94 10.92
CA LEU A 348 8.21 13.26 9.89
C LEU A 348 7.88 13.79 8.48
N PHE A 349 6.61 13.87 8.13
CA PHE A 349 6.22 14.36 6.80
C PHE A 349 6.60 15.83 6.60
N ASP A 350 6.57 16.67 7.63
CA ASP A 350 7.10 18.03 7.57
C ASP A 350 8.61 18.06 7.34
N GLU A 351 9.36 17.16 7.97
CA GLU A 351 10.81 17.03 7.81
C GLU A 351 11.19 16.60 6.37
N LEU A 352 10.47 15.62 5.84
CA LEU A 352 10.73 14.98 4.54
C LEU A 352 10.12 15.72 3.35
N THR A 353 9.20 16.66 3.57
CA THR A 353 8.60 17.45 2.49
C THR A 353 9.48 18.66 2.15
N ASP A 354 9.86 18.76 0.88
CA ASP A 354 10.38 20.02 0.35
C ASP A 354 9.22 20.98 0.08
N SER A 355 9.08 21.98 0.94
CA SER A 355 8.04 23.01 0.84
C SER A 355 8.06 23.82 -0.46
N ALA A 356 9.20 23.88 -1.18
CA ALA A 356 9.28 24.63 -2.43
C ALA A 356 8.64 23.89 -3.61
N THR A 357 8.73 22.56 -3.61
CA THR A 357 8.22 21.71 -4.70
C THR A 357 6.96 20.94 -4.32
N GLY A 358 6.68 20.79 -3.03
CA GLY A 358 5.68 19.87 -2.51
C GLY A 358 6.12 18.40 -2.60
N ARG A 359 7.37 18.08 -2.94
CA ARG A 359 7.79 16.66 -2.98
C ARG A 359 8.06 16.15 -1.57
N CYS A 360 7.51 15.00 -1.20
CA CYS A 360 7.92 14.27 0.00
C CYS A 360 8.94 13.19 -0.37
N GLY A 361 10.07 13.16 0.33
CA GLY A 361 11.09 12.14 0.14
C GLY A 361 10.87 10.88 0.99
N TYR A 362 11.80 9.93 0.89
CA TYR A 362 11.72 8.64 1.58
C TYR A 362 12.35 8.70 2.99
N ILE A 363 13.63 9.03 3.09
CA ILE A 363 14.39 9.29 4.31
C ILE A 363 15.09 10.67 4.30
N ASN A 364 15.26 11.27 3.12
CA ASN A 364 15.77 12.62 2.96
C ASN A 364 14.70 13.56 2.42
N ARG A 365 14.80 14.85 2.75
CA ARG A 365 13.86 15.87 2.28
C ARG A 365 13.81 15.95 0.75
N GLY A 366 12.60 15.83 0.20
CA GLY A 366 12.31 16.07 -1.22
C GLY A 366 13.03 15.14 -2.20
N GLU A 367 13.61 14.03 -1.74
CA GLU A 367 14.30 13.10 -2.63
C GLU A 367 13.30 12.38 -3.56
N PRO A 368 13.72 11.99 -4.78
CA PRO A 368 12.92 11.14 -5.64
C PRO A 368 12.60 9.79 -4.98
N PRO A 369 11.53 9.09 -5.40
CA PRO A 369 11.20 7.78 -4.87
C PRO A 369 12.35 6.79 -4.92
N ALA A 370 12.57 6.09 -3.80
CA ALA A 370 13.56 5.03 -3.73
C ALA A 370 13.16 3.86 -4.66
N ARG A 371 14.17 3.27 -5.31
CA ARG A 371 14.02 2.06 -6.13
C ARG A 371 14.98 0.99 -5.63
N PRO A 372 14.56 -0.29 -5.60
CA PRO A 372 15.48 -1.39 -5.36
C PRO A 372 16.65 -1.37 -6.37
N THR A 373 17.81 -1.85 -5.94
CA THR A 373 19.00 -1.94 -6.78
C THR A 373 18.68 -2.67 -8.09
N GLY A 374 19.09 -2.10 -9.23
CA GLY A 374 18.84 -2.65 -10.56
C GLY A 374 17.46 -2.34 -11.15
N LYS A 375 16.48 -1.88 -10.35
CA LYS A 375 15.13 -1.54 -10.84
C LYS A 375 15.00 -0.10 -11.35
N ALA A 376 15.92 0.79 -10.97
CA ALA A 376 15.86 2.21 -11.31
C ALA A 376 15.98 2.51 -12.82
N GLU A 377 16.66 1.66 -13.59
CA GLU A 377 16.77 1.82 -15.05
C GLU A 377 15.46 1.48 -15.75
N LYS A 378 14.82 0.38 -15.34
CA LYS A 378 13.54 -0.08 -15.89
C LYS A 378 12.35 0.77 -15.42
N TRP A 379 12.37 1.24 -14.18
CA TRP A 379 11.33 2.11 -13.61
C TRP A 379 11.95 3.37 -12.97
N PRO A 380 12.28 4.38 -13.79
CA PRO A 380 12.91 5.60 -13.32
C PRO A 380 12.11 6.28 -12.21
N ALA A 381 12.78 6.72 -11.15
CA ALA A 381 12.16 7.47 -10.05
C ALA A 381 11.46 8.75 -10.54
N ALA A 382 11.94 9.34 -11.64
CA ALA A 382 11.35 10.52 -12.28
C ALA A 382 9.93 10.30 -12.84
N ASN A 383 9.47 9.05 -12.93
CA ASN A 383 8.13 8.69 -13.39
C ASN A 383 7.13 8.47 -12.25
N SER A 384 7.55 8.66 -10.98
CA SER A 384 6.73 8.37 -9.80
C SER A 384 6.81 9.50 -8.77
N GLU A 385 5.73 9.66 -8.02
CA GLU A 385 5.63 10.56 -6.86
C GLU A 385 5.02 9.80 -5.67
N SER A 386 5.39 8.52 -5.51
CA SER A 386 4.78 7.61 -4.53
C SER A 386 4.79 8.15 -3.10
N LEU A 387 5.93 8.64 -2.60
CA LEU A 387 6.03 9.16 -1.24
C LEU A 387 5.30 10.51 -1.08
N THR A 388 5.22 11.32 -2.15
CA THR A 388 4.37 12.51 -2.18
C THR A 388 2.89 12.13 -2.05
N ALA A 389 2.43 11.08 -2.74
CA ALA A 389 1.06 10.58 -2.62
C ALA A 389 0.75 10.02 -1.23
N VAL A 390 1.70 9.30 -0.63
CA VAL A 390 1.61 8.82 0.76
C VAL A 390 1.46 9.99 1.72
N ALA A 391 2.35 11.00 1.63
CA ALA A 391 2.33 12.16 2.51
C ALA A 391 1.02 12.95 2.39
N LEU A 392 0.55 13.22 1.16
CA LEU A 392 -0.71 13.90 0.90
C LEU A 392 -1.88 13.18 1.60
N LEU A 393 -1.99 11.87 1.42
CA LEU A 393 -3.09 11.11 1.98
C LEU A 393 -3.03 11.00 3.51
N CYS A 394 -1.84 10.80 4.07
CA CYS A 394 -1.65 10.79 5.53
C CYS A 394 -2.01 12.14 6.14
N ARG A 395 -1.61 13.26 5.54
CA ARG A 395 -1.98 14.61 6.01
C ARG A 395 -3.50 14.80 6.02
N ILE A 396 -4.20 14.35 4.97
CA ILE A 396 -5.67 14.37 4.93
C ILE A 396 -6.27 13.54 6.06
N PHE A 397 -5.77 12.33 6.30
CA PHE A 397 -6.25 11.46 7.38
C PHE A 397 -5.99 12.00 8.78
N MET A 398 -4.92 12.77 8.95
CA MET A 398 -4.60 13.48 10.18
C MET A 398 -5.37 14.81 10.32
N GLY A 399 -6.26 15.13 9.38
CA GLY A 399 -7.21 16.24 9.46
C GLY A 399 -6.75 17.53 8.78
N GLU A 400 -5.65 17.51 8.03
CA GLU A 400 -5.24 18.67 7.24
C GLU A 400 -6.13 18.86 6.00
N THR A 401 -6.28 20.12 5.59
CA THR A 401 -7.02 20.52 4.38
C THR A 401 -6.20 21.54 3.60
N PRO A 402 -6.45 21.75 2.29
CA PRO A 402 -5.77 22.80 1.51
C PRO A 402 -5.90 24.20 2.12
N LYS A 403 -6.96 24.45 2.91
CA LYS A 403 -7.15 25.71 3.64
C LYS A 403 -6.20 25.87 4.82
N THR A 404 -5.89 24.78 5.52
CA THR A 404 -5.03 24.79 6.72
C THR A 404 -3.57 24.53 6.37
N ASN A 405 -3.31 23.79 5.29
CA ASN A 405 -1.98 23.52 4.77
C ASN A 405 -1.98 23.57 3.23
N PRO A 406 -1.49 24.66 2.63
CA PRO A 406 -1.36 24.80 1.17
C PRO A 406 -0.43 23.77 0.51
N LEU A 407 0.40 23.04 1.27
CA LEU A 407 1.23 21.97 0.71
C LEU A 407 0.39 20.85 0.08
N LEU A 408 -0.86 20.65 0.51
CA LEU A 408 -1.74 19.65 -0.09
C LEU A 408 -1.99 19.93 -1.58
N ASP A 409 -2.16 21.20 -1.96
CA ASP A 409 -2.28 21.59 -3.37
C ASP A 409 -0.96 21.37 -4.10
N ALA A 410 0.18 21.69 -3.48
CA ALA A 410 1.51 21.47 -4.09
C ALA A 410 1.79 19.98 -4.34
N HIS A 411 1.47 19.11 -3.37
CA HIS A 411 1.53 17.65 -3.53
C HIS A 411 0.68 17.20 -4.73
N ALA A 412 -0.58 17.63 -4.78
CA ALA A 412 -1.53 17.21 -5.82
C ALA A 412 -1.14 17.72 -7.22
N GLU A 413 -0.67 18.96 -7.35
CA GLU A 413 -0.17 19.50 -8.62
C GLU A 413 1.08 18.75 -9.12
N LEU A 414 1.99 18.39 -8.22
CA LEU A 414 3.17 17.61 -8.57
C LEU A 414 2.76 16.22 -9.10
N MET A 415 1.82 15.56 -8.43
CA MET A 415 1.28 14.27 -8.88
C MET A 415 0.57 14.33 -10.23
N LEU A 416 -0.11 15.45 -10.56
CA LEU A 416 -0.70 15.66 -11.90
C LEU A 416 0.34 15.71 -13.02
N SER A 417 1.61 15.98 -12.72
CA SER A 417 2.69 15.91 -13.72
C SER A 417 3.13 14.47 -14.04
N LYS A 418 2.69 13.50 -13.23
CA LYS A 418 3.03 12.06 -13.30
C LYS A 418 1.77 11.21 -13.21
N LEU A 419 0.87 11.40 -14.18
CA LEU A 419 -0.39 10.65 -14.23
C LEU A 419 -0.14 9.16 -14.53
N PRO A 420 -1.01 8.25 -14.02
CA PRO A 420 -0.96 6.84 -14.36
C PRO A 420 -0.98 6.61 -15.87
N ALA A 421 -0.04 5.79 -16.34
CA ALA A 421 0.05 5.39 -17.73
C ALA A 421 0.63 3.99 -17.84
N TRP A 422 -0.04 3.13 -18.60
CA TRP A 422 0.44 1.81 -18.98
C TRP A 422 0.31 1.68 -20.49
N LYS A 423 1.45 1.73 -21.20
CA LYS A 423 1.48 1.89 -22.66
C LYS A 423 1.94 0.61 -23.35
N GLY A 424 1.09 -0.42 -23.30
CA GLY A 424 1.42 -1.73 -23.86
C GLY A 424 2.64 -2.33 -23.19
N GLU A 425 3.67 -2.63 -23.98
CA GLU A 425 4.94 -3.22 -23.50
C GLU A 425 5.85 -2.21 -22.79
N ASP A 426 5.65 -0.90 -22.98
CA ASP A 426 6.35 0.12 -22.20
C ASP A 426 5.73 0.24 -20.81
N VAL A 427 6.44 -0.37 -19.85
CA VAL A 427 6.05 -0.43 -18.43
C VAL A 427 6.84 0.55 -17.56
N THR A 428 7.65 1.44 -18.16
CA THR A 428 8.55 2.34 -17.41
C THR A 428 7.82 3.36 -16.53
N THR A 429 6.53 3.59 -16.78
CA THR A 429 5.65 4.47 -16.00
C THR A 429 4.72 3.72 -15.05
N VAL A 430 4.75 2.38 -15.05
CA VAL A 430 3.91 1.54 -14.19
C VAL A 430 4.51 1.54 -12.78
N ASP A 431 3.75 2.07 -11.83
CA ASP A 431 4.07 2.06 -10.40
C ASP A 431 2.75 1.92 -9.64
N MET A 432 2.35 0.68 -9.38
CA MET A 432 1.03 0.38 -8.85
C MET A 432 0.90 0.82 -7.39
N TYR A 433 2.01 0.81 -6.64
CA TYR A 433 2.11 1.40 -5.31
C TYR A 433 1.80 2.90 -5.33
N TYR A 434 2.43 3.65 -6.24
CA TYR A 434 2.10 5.06 -6.44
C TYR A 434 0.64 5.24 -6.84
N TRP A 435 0.13 4.40 -7.74
CA TRP A 435 -1.24 4.52 -8.22
C TRP A 435 -2.28 4.31 -7.13
N TYR A 436 -2.03 3.38 -6.19
CA TYR A 436 -2.91 3.12 -5.06
C TYR A 436 -3.05 4.33 -4.13
N TYR A 437 -1.92 4.84 -3.62
CA TYR A 437 -1.93 6.03 -2.77
C TYR A 437 -2.44 7.25 -3.53
N GLY A 438 -2.01 7.41 -4.78
CA GLY A 438 -2.39 8.54 -5.61
C GLY A 438 -3.87 8.57 -5.94
N ALA A 439 -4.48 7.42 -6.26
CA ALA A 439 -5.91 7.33 -6.51
C ALA A 439 -6.71 7.81 -5.30
N PHE A 440 -6.33 7.37 -4.11
CA PHE A 440 -7.04 7.73 -2.90
C PHE A 440 -6.79 9.19 -2.49
N ALA A 441 -5.54 9.65 -2.55
CA ALA A 441 -5.20 11.05 -2.30
C ALA A 441 -5.95 12.00 -3.24
N MET A 442 -5.90 11.76 -4.55
CA MET A 442 -6.52 12.61 -5.55
C MET A 442 -8.05 12.55 -5.50
N PHE A 443 -8.63 11.40 -5.12
CA PHE A 443 -10.07 11.30 -4.86
C PHE A 443 -10.50 12.17 -3.68
N GLN A 444 -9.70 12.21 -2.59
CA GLN A 444 -9.97 13.09 -1.45
C GLN A 444 -9.78 14.57 -1.79
N MET A 445 -8.80 14.91 -2.65
CA MET A 445 -8.63 16.26 -3.19
C MET A 445 -9.81 16.71 -4.06
N GLY A 446 -10.47 15.77 -4.76
CA GLY A 446 -11.66 16.04 -5.56
C GLY A 446 -11.41 16.95 -6.77
N GLY A 447 -12.51 17.44 -7.37
CA GLY A 447 -12.50 18.37 -8.50
C GLY A 447 -11.51 18.00 -9.62
N LYS A 448 -10.75 19.00 -10.08
CA LYS A 448 -9.77 18.86 -11.18
C LYS A 448 -8.71 17.79 -10.91
N TYR A 449 -8.36 17.55 -9.65
CA TYR A 449 -7.34 16.59 -9.27
C TYR A 449 -7.84 15.17 -9.51
N TRP A 450 -9.03 14.86 -9.00
CA TRP A 450 -9.66 13.56 -9.22
C TRP A 450 -10.01 13.31 -10.69
N GLU A 451 -10.60 14.30 -11.37
CA GLU A 451 -11.02 14.16 -12.77
C GLU A 451 -9.84 13.75 -13.68
N LYS A 452 -8.71 14.46 -13.57
CA LYS A 452 -7.51 14.15 -14.36
C LYS A 452 -6.89 12.81 -13.97
N TRP A 453 -6.77 12.55 -12.66
CA TRP A 453 -6.20 11.30 -12.17
C TRP A 453 -7.00 10.08 -12.64
N ASN A 454 -8.30 10.10 -12.39
CA ASN A 454 -9.20 9.01 -12.71
C ASN A 454 -9.35 8.82 -14.24
N GLY A 455 -9.32 9.92 -15.00
CA GLY A 455 -9.32 9.90 -16.47
C GLY A 455 -8.10 9.19 -17.06
N ALA A 456 -6.95 9.24 -16.39
CA ALA A 456 -5.74 8.52 -16.81
C ALA A 456 -5.66 7.09 -16.25
N MET A 457 -6.01 6.90 -14.97
CA MET A 457 -5.92 5.62 -14.27
C MET A 457 -6.85 4.54 -14.85
N LYS A 458 -8.11 4.89 -15.11
CA LYS A 458 -9.11 3.93 -15.61
C LYS A 458 -8.70 3.24 -16.91
N PRO A 459 -8.36 3.97 -17.99
CA PRO A 459 -7.93 3.30 -19.22
C PRO A 459 -6.64 2.52 -19.01
N ALA A 460 -5.69 3.02 -18.20
CA ALA A 460 -4.44 2.31 -17.92
C ALA A 460 -4.68 0.93 -17.28
N LEU A 461 -5.62 0.82 -16.34
CA LEU A 461 -5.93 -0.44 -15.65
C LEU A 461 -6.91 -1.33 -16.43
N VAL A 462 -8.01 -0.78 -16.95
CA VAL A 462 -9.04 -1.58 -17.62
C VAL A 462 -8.52 -2.18 -18.93
N ALA A 463 -7.68 -1.45 -19.68
CA ALA A 463 -7.14 -1.93 -20.95
C ALA A 463 -6.09 -3.04 -20.78
N THR A 464 -5.41 -3.09 -19.63
CA THR A 464 -4.27 -3.99 -19.37
C THR A 464 -4.64 -5.19 -18.50
N GLN A 465 -5.88 -5.24 -17.99
CA GLN A 465 -6.39 -6.41 -17.31
C GLN A 465 -6.40 -7.61 -18.27
N ARG A 466 -5.82 -8.72 -17.83
CA ARG A 466 -5.73 -9.96 -18.60
C ARG A 466 -7.12 -10.53 -18.84
N LYS A 467 -7.34 -11.08 -20.03
CA LYS A 467 -8.64 -11.63 -20.48
C LYS A 467 -8.55 -13.10 -20.89
N ASP A 468 -7.35 -13.65 -20.89
CA ASP A 468 -7.00 -14.95 -21.42
C ASP A 468 -6.84 -16.01 -20.32
N GLY A 469 -7.33 -17.22 -20.61
CA GLY A 469 -7.14 -18.40 -19.76
C GLY A 469 -7.36 -18.17 -18.27
N HIS A 470 -6.48 -18.74 -17.46
CA HIS A 470 -6.46 -18.57 -16.01
C HIS A 470 -5.97 -17.20 -15.55
N PHE A 471 -5.38 -16.39 -16.44
CA PHE A 471 -5.00 -15.01 -16.13
C PHE A 471 -6.20 -14.06 -16.08
N LYS A 472 -7.35 -14.45 -16.65
CA LYS A 472 -8.52 -13.58 -16.78
C LYS A 472 -8.88 -12.90 -15.45
N GLY A 473 -8.84 -11.57 -15.44
CA GLY A 473 -9.13 -10.73 -14.27
C GLY A 473 -7.89 -10.21 -13.54
N SER A 474 -6.72 -10.80 -13.76
CA SER A 474 -5.45 -10.38 -13.13
C SER A 474 -4.74 -9.26 -13.90
N TRP A 475 -3.72 -8.68 -13.27
CA TRP A 475 -2.75 -7.78 -13.90
C TRP A 475 -1.35 -8.36 -13.83
N ASP A 476 -0.55 -8.11 -14.86
CA ASP A 476 0.83 -8.56 -14.89
C ASP A 476 1.70 -7.81 -13.87
N PRO A 477 2.64 -8.48 -13.18
CA PRO A 477 3.50 -7.87 -12.17
C PRO A 477 4.67 -7.09 -12.78
N VAL A 478 4.35 -6.01 -13.47
CA VAL A 478 5.31 -5.21 -14.25
C VAL A 478 5.56 -3.82 -13.66
N ASP A 479 5.61 -3.75 -12.34
CA ASP A 479 5.98 -2.54 -11.59
C ASP A 479 7.24 -2.79 -10.73
N PRO A 480 7.81 -1.76 -10.07
CA PRO A 480 9.01 -1.90 -9.24
C PRO A 480 8.91 -2.95 -8.12
N TRP A 481 7.71 -3.29 -7.68
CA TRP A 481 7.44 -4.18 -6.55
C TRP A 481 6.81 -5.52 -6.99
N GLY A 482 6.48 -5.65 -8.27
CA GLY A 482 5.78 -6.79 -8.84
C GLY A 482 6.57 -8.08 -8.79
N GLU A 483 7.89 -8.03 -8.89
CA GLU A 483 8.73 -9.24 -8.71
C GLU A 483 8.70 -9.77 -7.27
N ASP A 484 8.51 -8.88 -6.28
CA ASP A 484 8.49 -9.27 -4.87
C ASP A 484 7.09 -9.73 -4.45
N GLY A 485 6.04 -9.00 -4.85
CA GLY A 485 4.64 -9.30 -4.50
C GLY A 485 3.89 -10.20 -5.49
N GLY A 486 4.43 -10.39 -6.69
CA GLY A 486 3.85 -11.23 -7.74
C GLY A 486 2.52 -10.73 -8.31
N ARG A 487 1.83 -11.65 -9.00
CA ARG A 487 0.52 -11.40 -9.62
C ARG A 487 -0.59 -11.18 -8.59
N ILE A 488 -0.49 -11.78 -7.39
CA ILE A 488 -1.40 -11.52 -6.28
C ILE A 488 -1.37 -10.04 -5.90
N TYR A 489 -0.17 -9.50 -5.64
CA TYR A 489 0.02 -8.07 -5.36
C TYR A 489 -0.60 -7.19 -6.43
N SER A 490 -0.19 -7.43 -7.68
CA SER A 490 -0.57 -6.61 -8.82
C SER A 490 -2.07 -6.60 -9.04
N THR A 491 -2.71 -7.75 -8.85
CA THR A 491 -4.17 -7.86 -8.98
C THR A 491 -4.89 -7.18 -7.83
N ALA A 492 -4.51 -7.46 -6.59
CA ALA A 492 -5.15 -6.86 -5.42
C ALA A 492 -5.01 -5.33 -5.42
N ILE A 493 -3.81 -4.80 -5.69
CA ILE A 493 -3.58 -3.36 -5.68
C ILE A 493 -4.27 -2.63 -6.84
N CYS A 494 -4.36 -3.24 -8.03
CA CYS A 494 -5.09 -2.66 -9.17
C CYS A 494 -6.61 -2.64 -8.91
N VAL A 495 -7.15 -3.69 -8.29
CA VAL A 495 -8.55 -3.70 -7.83
C VAL A 495 -8.78 -2.56 -6.84
N LEU A 496 -7.91 -2.41 -5.84
CA LEU A 496 -7.98 -1.33 -4.86
C LEU A 496 -7.94 0.07 -5.49
N CYS A 497 -7.14 0.28 -6.53
CA CYS A 497 -7.12 1.54 -7.28
C CYS A 497 -8.49 1.84 -7.93
N LEU A 498 -9.13 0.81 -8.50
CA LEU A 498 -10.43 0.93 -9.15
C LEU A 498 -11.59 1.09 -8.15
N GLU A 499 -11.38 0.75 -6.88
CA GLU A 499 -12.40 0.77 -5.84
C GLU A 499 -12.52 2.07 -5.05
N VAL A 500 -11.54 2.98 -5.15
CA VAL A 500 -11.43 4.17 -4.28
C VAL A 500 -12.74 4.96 -4.10
N TYR A 501 -13.51 5.15 -5.17
CA TYR A 501 -14.75 5.95 -5.17
C TYR A 501 -16.00 5.15 -4.78
N TYR A 502 -15.90 3.81 -4.69
CA TYR A 502 -16.91 2.97 -4.04
C TYR A 502 -16.62 2.83 -2.54
N ARG A 503 -15.33 2.78 -2.18
CA ARG A 503 -14.83 2.44 -0.84
C ARG A 503 -14.88 3.62 0.14
N TYR A 504 -14.68 4.85 -0.32
CA TYR A 504 -14.49 6.01 0.56
C TYR A 504 -15.47 7.15 0.27
N GLY A 505 -15.98 7.78 1.33
CA GLY A 505 -16.63 9.09 1.24
C GLY A 505 -15.61 10.19 0.93
N GLN A 506 -16.00 11.19 0.12
CA GLN A 506 -15.19 12.41 -0.05
C GLN A 506 -15.36 13.29 1.18
N VAL A 507 -14.23 13.68 1.77
CA VAL A 507 -14.22 14.48 2.99
C VAL A 507 -14.27 15.97 2.65
N MET A 508 -13.67 16.37 1.53
CA MET A 508 -13.43 17.78 1.21
C MET A 508 -14.51 18.45 0.37
N ASP A 509 -15.53 17.72 -0.09
CA ASP A 509 -16.59 18.24 -0.98
C ASP A 509 -17.85 18.75 -0.23
N LYS A 510 -17.82 18.78 1.12
CA LYS A 510 -18.92 19.40 1.89
C LYS A 510 -18.75 20.92 1.95
N GLY A 511 -19.17 21.58 0.88
CA GLY A 511 -19.54 23.00 0.93
C GLY A 511 -20.68 23.24 1.92
N GLY A 512 -20.37 23.81 3.09
CA GLY A 512 -21.29 24.63 3.89
C GLY A 512 -22.31 23.91 4.79
N ALA A 513 -21.88 23.49 5.97
CA ALA A 513 -22.64 23.69 7.21
C ALA A 513 -21.69 23.49 8.41
N ALA A 514 -21.55 24.52 9.24
CA ALA A 514 -20.88 24.41 10.53
C ALA A 514 -21.62 23.38 11.42
N PRO A 515 -20.93 22.67 12.32
CA PRO A 515 -21.55 21.67 13.19
C PRO A 515 -22.63 22.33 14.07
N GLY A 516 -23.86 21.87 13.92
CA GLY A 516 -24.97 22.24 14.79
C GLY A 516 -24.68 21.76 16.21
N GLY A 517 -24.78 22.69 17.17
CA GLY A 517 -24.56 22.39 18.59
C GLY A 517 -25.50 21.32 19.15
N PRO A 518 -25.19 20.78 20.35
CA PRO A 518 -25.86 19.61 20.90
C PRO A 518 -27.36 19.85 21.08
N GLN A 519 -28.18 19.00 20.44
CA GLN A 519 -29.61 18.95 20.69
C GLN A 519 -29.86 18.37 22.09
N LYS A 520 -30.69 19.08 22.87
CA LYS A 520 -31.11 18.64 24.21
C LYS A 520 -31.98 17.39 24.11
N PRO A 521 -31.87 16.46 25.08
CA PRO A 521 -32.72 15.27 25.12
C PRO A 521 -34.18 15.65 25.39
N LYS A 522 -35.10 14.94 24.72
CA LYS A 522 -36.51 14.89 25.10
C LYS A 522 -36.76 13.71 26.04
#